data_AF-A0A2E0QH09-F1
#
_entry.id   AF-A0A2E0QH09-F1
#
_cell.length_a   1.000
_cell.length_b   1.000
_cell.length_c   1.000
_cell.angle_alpha   90.00
_cell.angle_beta   90.00
_cell.angle_gamma   90.00
#
_symmetry.space_group_name_H-M   'P 1'
#
loop_
_entity.id
_entity.type
_entity.pdbx_description
1 polymer ?
#
loop_
_entity_poly.entity_id
_entity_poly.type
_entity_poly.pdbx_seq_one_letter_code
_entity_poly.pdbx_strand_id
1 'polypeptide(L)' 'MNNFAGNVIEVENTKGVSHIVMSEKAYQALDHKQLDSINSVSNIIAIPLETIERYGGGSARCMVAEIFLEKN' A
#
# COMPACT_ATOMS: atom_id res chain seq x y z
N MET A 1 -0.57 16.80 -6.24
CA MET A 1 -0.73 16.42 -4.82
C MET A 1 -0.11 15.02 -4.65
N ASN A 2 0.70 14.85 -3.61
CA ASN A 2 1.92 14.02 -3.58
C ASN A 2 1.73 12.49 -3.71
N ASN A 3 1.68 11.95 -4.93
CA ASN A 3 1.89 10.54 -5.38
C ASN A 3 1.40 9.37 -4.50
N PHE A 4 0.61 9.62 -3.46
CA PHE A 4 0.04 8.63 -2.54
C PHE A 4 1.05 7.72 -1.82
N ALA A 5 2.33 8.14 -1.68
CA ALA A 5 3.38 7.33 -1.05
C ALA A 5 3.06 6.89 0.40
N GLY A 6 2.24 7.65 1.13
CA GLY A 6 1.75 7.27 2.47
C GLY A 6 0.35 6.63 2.49
N ASN A 7 -0.34 6.54 1.36
CA ASN A 7 -1.68 5.95 1.28
C ASN A 7 -1.60 4.44 0.99
N VAL A 8 -0.93 3.74 1.88
CA VAL A 8 -0.56 2.32 1.75
C VAL A 8 -1.19 1.51 2.87
N ILE A 9 -1.33 0.21 2.67
CA ILE A 9 -1.86 -0.72 3.67
C ILE A 9 -0.94 -1.93 3.81
N GLU A 10 -0.63 -2.29 5.05
CA GLU A 10 0.09 -3.52 5.36
C GLU A 10 -0.91 -4.64 5.64
N VAL A 11 -0.69 -5.81 5.05
CA VAL A 11 -1.51 -7.01 5.23
C VAL A 11 -0.62 -8.23 5.41
N GLU A 12 -1.10 -9.20 6.16
CA GLU A 12 -0.41 -10.48 6.36
C GLU A 12 -1.11 -11.57 5.55
N ASN A 13 -0.34 -12.41 4.86
CA ASN A 13 -0.90 -13.58 4.19
C ASN A 13 -1.11 -14.76 5.17
N THR A 14 -1.70 -15.85 4.69
CA THR A 14 -1.96 -17.05 5.51
C THR A 14 -0.71 -17.77 6.02
N LYS A 15 0.49 -17.37 5.57
CA LYS A 15 1.79 -17.90 6.00
C LYS A 15 2.51 -16.99 6.99
N GLY A 16 1.88 -15.91 7.46
CA GLY A 16 2.51 -14.97 8.38
C GLY A 16 3.48 -13.98 7.72
N VAL A 17 3.44 -13.86 6.38
CA VAL A 17 4.36 -12.97 5.65
C VAL A 17 3.69 -11.61 5.44
N SER A 18 4.33 -10.55 5.92
CA SER A 18 3.89 -9.16 5.73
C SER A 18 4.08 -8.69 4.29
N HIS A 19 3.07 -7.99 3.79
CA HIS A 19 3.08 -7.30 2.50
C HIS A 19 2.54 -5.90 2.67
N ILE A 20 3.22 -4.93 2.05
CA ILE A 20 2.75 -3.55 1.98
C ILE A 20 2.24 -3.27 0.57
N VAL A 21 0.96 -2.95 0.49
CA VAL A 21 0.25 -2.70 -0.77
C VAL A 21 0.18 -1.20 -1.02
N MET A 22 0.64 -0.79 -2.20
CA MET A 22 0.69 0.61 -2.62
C MET A 22 0.37 0.76 -4.11
N SER A 23 0.08 1.98 -4.57
CA SER A 23 -0.07 2.22 -6.01
C SER A 23 1.29 2.23 -6.72
N GLU A 24 1.29 2.01 -8.04
CA GLU A 24 2.50 2.21 -8.86
C GLU A 24 3.06 3.63 -8.75
N LYS A 25 2.20 4.66 -8.64
CA LYS A 25 2.66 6.04 -8.43
C LYS A 25 3.32 6.22 -7.07
N ALA A 26 2.79 5.58 -6.02
CA ALA A 26 3.39 5.58 -4.70
C ALA A 26 4.76 4.92 -4.73
N TYR A 27 4.88 3.77 -5.38
CA TYR A 27 6.15 3.06 -5.56
C TYR A 27 7.19 3.91 -6.28
N GLN A 28 6.82 4.54 -7.41
CA GLN A 28 7.72 5.38 -8.21
C GLN A 28 8.12 6.69 -7.52
N ALA A 29 7.39 7.11 -6.48
CA ALA A 29 7.71 8.31 -5.72
C ALA A 29 8.77 8.06 -4.63
N LEU A 30 9.06 6.80 -4.32
CA LEU A 30 10.04 6.43 -3.31
C LEU A 30 11.41 6.24 -3.96
N ASP A 31 12.45 6.69 -3.26
CA ASP A 31 13.82 6.41 -3.66
C ASP A 31 14.25 4.99 -3.27
N HIS A 32 15.39 4.54 -3.82
CA HIS A 32 15.90 3.19 -3.54
C HIS A 32 16.16 2.93 -2.05
N LYS A 33 16.64 3.93 -1.29
CA LYS A 33 16.91 3.74 0.15
C LYS A 33 15.62 3.54 0.93
N GLN A 34 14.55 4.26 0.56
CA GLN A 34 13.22 4.11 1.13
C GLN A 34 12.63 2.74 0.77
N LEU A 35 12.72 2.34 -0.50
CA LEU A 35 12.27 1.02 -0.96
C LEU A 35 13.01 -0.12 -0.25
N ASP A 36 14.33 0.00 -0.09
CA ASP A 36 15.15 -0.98 0.64
C ASP A 36 14.76 -1.04 2.12
N SER A 37 14.51 0.11 2.74
CA SER A 37 14.07 0.19 4.14
C SER A 37 12.73 -0.51 4.34
N ILE A 38 11.78 -0.32 3.42
CA ILE A 38 10.47 -0.98 3.47
C ILE A 38 10.62 -2.49 3.21
N ASN A 39 11.35 -2.89 2.17
CA ASN A 39 11.57 -4.30 1.82
C ASN A 39 12.32 -5.08 2.91
N SER A 40 13.05 -4.41 3.79
CA SER A 40 13.70 -5.05 4.94
C SER A 40 12.73 -5.61 5.99
N VAL A 41 11.48 -5.11 6.01
CA VAL A 41 10.46 -5.50 6.99
C VAL A 41 9.16 -6.05 6.37
N SER A 42 8.85 -5.70 5.12
CA SER A 42 7.61 -6.11 4.45
C SER A 42 7.80 -6.18 2.93
N ASN A 43 7.16 -7.14 2.27
CA ASN A 43 7.24 -7.27 0.81
C ASN A 43 6.35 -6.24 0.13
N ILE A 44 6.93 -5.41 -0.75
CA ILE A 44 6.15 -4.43 -1.50
C ILE A 44 5.34 -5.10 -2.61
N ILE A 45 4.04 -4.79 -2.65
CA ILE A 45 3.15 -5.07 -3.78
C ILE A 45 2.67 -3.74 -4.36
N ALA A 46 3.14 -3.41 -5.56
CA ALA A 46 2.69 -2.25 -6.32
C ALA A 46 1.58 -2.64 -7.29
N ILE A 47 0.47 -1.88 -7.31
CA ILE A 47 -0.67 -2.12 -8.19
C ILE A 47 -1.08 -0.86 -8.98
N PRO A 48 -1.53 -1.00 -10.25
CA PRO A 48 -1.99 0.14 -11.04
C PRO A 48 -3.34 0.63 -10.51
N LEU A 49 -3.38 1.87 -9.99
CA LEU A 49 -4.59 2.51 -9.45
C LEU A 49 -4.94 3.84 -10.14
N GLU A 50 -4.45 4.06 -11.36
CA GLU A 50 -4.54 5.36 -12.05
C GLU A 50 -5.96 5.93 -12.09
N THR A 51 -6.97 5.11 -12.44
CA THR A 51 -8.37 5.55 -12.54
C THR A 51 -8.88 6.10 -11.21
N ILE A 52 -8.62 5.41 -10.10
CA ILE A 52 -9.08 5.82 -8.77
C ILE A 52 -8.35 7.09 -8.32
N GLU A 53 -7.04 7.15 -8.54
CA GLU A 53 -6.24 8.31 -8.16
C GLU A 53 -6.58 9.56 -8.97
N ARG A 54 -6.89 9.39 -10.25
CA ARG A 54 -7.18 10.49 -11.18
C ARG A 54 -8.60 11.03 -11.01
N TYR A 55 -9.58 10.16 -10.81
CA TYR A 55 -10.99 10.54 -10.81
C TYR A 55 -11.67 10.46 -9.44
N GLY A 56 -11.18 9.61 -8.54
CA GLY A 56 -11.75 9.40 -7.19
C GLY A 56 -10.99 10.08 -6.06
N GLY A 57 -9.74 10.52 -6.28
CA GLY A 57 -8.93 11.23 -5.28
C GLY A 57 -8.41 10.35 -4.12
N GLY A 58 -8.45 9.02 -4.25
CA GLY A 58 -7.94 8.04 -3.28
C GLY A 58 -6.87 7.12 -3.87
N SER A 59 -6.27 6.27 -3.04
CA SER A 59 -5.31 5.23 -3.45
C SER A 59 -5.50 3.96 -2.60
N ALA A 60 -4.49 3.10 -2.54
CA ALA A 60 -4.60 1.73 -2.01
C ALA A 60 -5.30 1.65 -0.65
N ARG A 61 -4.86 2.43 0.35
CA ARG A 61 -5.48 2.40 1.69
C ARG A 61 -6.93 2.91 1.68
N CYS A 62 -7.22 3.95 0.92
CA CYS A 62 -8.57 4.52 0.86
C CYS A 62 -9.62 3.59 0.24
N MET A 63 -9.19 2.55 -0.50
CA MET A 63 -10.08 1.58 -1.13
C MET A 63 -10.51 0.45 -0.18
N VAL A 64 -9.97 0.40 1.04
CA VAL A 64 -10.19 -0.69 2.00
C VAL A 64 -10.72 -0.15 3.33
N ALA A 65 -11.70 -0.84 3.90
CA ALA A 65 -12.17 -0.62 5.26
C ALA A 65 -11.78 -1.83 6.13
N GLU A 66 -10.97 -1.59 7.15
CA GLU A 66 -10.64 -2.62 8.15
C GLU A 66 -11.78 -2.73 9.16
N ILE A 67 -12.23 -3.96 9.39
CA ILE A 67 -13.31 -4.27 10.31
C ILE A 67 -12.72 -5.06 11.48
N PHE A 68 -12.58 -4.40 12.63
CA PHE A 68 -12.03 -4.99 13.85
C PHE A 68 -13.17 -5.50 14.75
N LEU A 69 -13.69 -6.68 14.44
CA LEU A 69 -14.67 -7.37 15.29
C LEU A 69 -13.97 -8.35 16.24
N GLU A 70 -14.58 -8.58 17.40
CA GLU A 70 -14.14 -9.65 18.29
C GLU A 70 -14.26 -11.01 17.59
N LYS A 71 -13.27 -11.89 17.81
CA LYS A 71 -13.35 -13.26 17.34
C LYS A 71 -14.39 -13.99 18.19
N ASN A 72 -15.45 -14.48 17.56
CA ASN A 72 -16.42 -15.38 18.19
C ASN A 72 -15.80 -16.73 18.56
#